data_AF-A0A3C0N6I2-F1
#
_entry.id   AF-A0A3C0N6I2-F1
#
_cell.length_a   1.000
_cell.length_b   1.000
_cell.length_c   1.000
_cell.angle_alpha   90.00
_cell.angle_beta   90.00
_cell.angle_gamma   90.00
#
_symmetry.space_group_name_H-M   'P 1'
#
loop_
_entity.id
_entity.type
_entity.pdbx_description
1 polymer ?
#
loop_
_entity_poly.entity_id
_entity_poly.type
_entity_poly.pdbx_seq_one_letter_code
_entity_poly.pdbx_strand_id
1 'polypeptide(L)'
;MPIVIIEGQQIPLSASQAANDETIINTLLPFYADVALASLTRKVVDREEHIEIVKKVGTKGNLYLVSSLLKAPETINPALALSWQLKALEIQGQLTLETLMAVSSEIDAAIAQGEKETAATREAIATLANSPPIPSCYPITGF
;
A
#
# COMPACT_ATOMS: atom_id res chain seq x y z
N MET A 1 15.31 25.61 31.32
CA MET A 1 15.42 24.13 31.21
C MET A 1 14.74 23.77 29.90
N PRO A 2 15.31 22.95 29.00
CA PRO A 2 14.73 22.74 27.68
C PRO A 2 13.37 22.05 27.77
N ILE A 3 12.40 22.53 27.00
CA ILE A 3 11.02 22.02 26.97
C ILE A 3 10.77 21.40 25.59
N VAL A 4 10.43 20.13 25.58
CA VAL A 4 9.98 19.43 24.37
C VAL A 4 8.46 19.55 24.26
N ILE A 5 7.98 19.86 23.06
CA ILE A 5 6.55 19.95 22.74
C ILE A 5 6.19 18.81 21.76
N ILE A 6 5.35 17.87 22.21
CA ILE A 6 4.82 16.75 21.42
C ILE A 6 3.30 16.75 21.56
N GLU A 7 2.57 16.86 20.45
CA GLU A 7 1.09 16.79 20.44
C GLU A 7 0.41 17.75 21.45
N GLY A 8 1.01 18.93 21.66
CA GLY A 8 0.53 19.93 22.61
C GLY A 8 0.91 19.68 24.08
N GLN A 9 1.57 18.56 24.39
CA GLN A 9 2.13 18.28 25.70
C GLN A 9 3.53 18.89 25.84
N GLN A 10 3.81 19.45 27.02
CA GLN A 10 5.12 20.02 27.35
C GLN A 10 5.86 19.05 28.28
N ILE A 11 7.04 18.59 27.84
CA ILE A 11 7.87 17.64 28.56
C ILE A 11 9.20 18.33 28.88
N PRO A 12 9.50 18.60 30.16
CA PRO A 12 10.79 19.16 30.54
C PRO A 12 11.88 18.09 30.39
N LEU A 13 12.98 18.43 29.72
CA LEU A 13 14.16 17.60 29.60
C LEU A 13 15.35 18.23 30.35
N SER A 14 16.26 17.39 30.83
CA SER A 14 17.55 17.86 31.32
C SER A 14 18.44 18.35 30.16
N ALA A 15 19.44 19.16 30.47
CA ALA A 15 20.41 19.61 29.47
C ALA A 15 21.16 18.45 28.79
N SER A 16 21.37 17.33 29.49
CA SER A 16 22.00 16.13 28.91
C SER A 16 21.06 15.35 27.97
N GLN A 17 19.76 15.35 28.24
CA GLN A 17 18.74 14.71 27.39
C GLN A 17 18.47 15.52 26.12
N ALA A 18 18.59 16.85 26.19
CA ALA A 18 18.36 17.77 25.08
C ALA A 18 19.61 18.16 24.27
N ALA A 19 20.75 17.52 24.54
CA ALA A 19 22.06 17.90 24.01
C ALA A 19 22.11 17.92 22.46
N ASN A 20 21.49 16.94 21.80
CA ASN A 20 21.33 16.90 20.35
C ASN A 20 20.03 16.16 19.98
N ASP A 21 19.69 16.14 18.70
CA ASP A 21 18.42 15.56 18.24
C ASP A 21 18.37 14.04 18.45
N GLU A 22 19.51 13.35 18.37
CA GLU A 22 19.64 11.92 18.60
C GLU A 22 19.40 11.55 20.07
N THR A 23 19.93 12.33 21.02
CA THR A 23 19.71 12.10 22.46
C THR A 23 18.24 12.35 22.83
N ILE A 24 17.60 13.33 22.19
CA ILE A 24 16.17 13.62 22.39
C ILE A 24 15.33 12.43 21.90
N ILE A 25 15.59 11.95 20.69
CA ILE A 25 14.89 10.78 20.12
C ILE A 25 15.10 9.56 21.03
N ASN A 26 16.34 9.23 21.40
CA ASN A 26 16.64 8.08 22.25
C ASN A 26 16.00 8.17 23.65
N THR A 27 15.89 9.37 24.21
CA THR A 27 15.24 9.59 25.51
C THR A 27 13.73 9.37 25.43
N LEU A 28 13.11 9.76 24.31
CA LEU A 28 11.66 9.71 24.12
C LEU A 28 11.16 8.41 23.50
N LEU A 29 12.01 7.67 22.78
CA LEU A 29 11.68 6.44 22.06
C LEU A 29 10.94 5.39 22.92
N PRO A 30 11.29 5.15 24.20
CA PRO A 30 10.59 4.17 25.03
C PRO A 30 9.13 4.55 25.32
N PHE A 31 8.78 5.84 25.22
CA PHE A 31 7.47 6.38 25.56
C PHE A 31 6.67 6.80 24.32
N TYR A 32 7.36 7.18 23.25
CA TYR A 32 6.79 7.70 22.01
C TYR A 32 7.50 7.11 20.80
N ALA A 33 7.12 5.89 20.39
CA ALA A 33 7.74 5.20 19.25
C ALA A 33 7.75 6.04 17.95
N ASP A 34 6.74 6.88 17.74
CA ASP A 34 6.58 7.73 16.56
C ASP A 34 7.69 8.80 16.40
N VAL A 35 8.44 9.11 17.47
CA VAL A 35 9.52 10.13 17.39
C VAL A 35 10.75 9.64 16.63
N ALA A 36 10.88 8.33 16.38
CA ALA A 36 11.99 7.75 15.62
C ALA A 36 12.17 8.36 14.22
N LEU A 37 11.08 8.83 13.62
CA LEU A 37 11.05 9.39 12.27
C LEU A 37 10.65 10.88 12.26
N ALA A 38 10.49 11.50 13.43
CA ALA A 38 10.00 12.86 13.55
C ALA A 38 11.04 13.91 13.12
N SER A 39 10.55 15.08 12.71
CA SER A 39 11.39 16.26 12.49
C SER A 39 11.39 17.13 13.74
N LEU A 40 12.57 17.52 14.22
CA LEU A 40 12.75 18.39 15.36
C LEU A 40 13.00 19.83 14.89
N THR A 41 12.33 20.78 15.54
CA THR A 41 12.55 22.22 15.32
C THR A 41 12.85 22.88 16.65
N ARG A 42 14.00 23.56 16.77
CA ARG A 42 14.41 24.28 17.98
C ARG A 42 14.10 25.77 17.85
N LYS A 43 13.47 26.34 18.86
CA LYS A 43 13.13 27.78 18.95
C LYS A 43 13.46 28.27 20.36
N VAL A 44 13.95 29.50 20.49
CA VAL A 44 14.13 30.14 21.79
C VAL A 44 12.94 31.06 22.04
N VAL A 45 12.15 30.76 23.07
CA VAL A 45 10.97 31.53 23.47
C VAL A 45 11.15 31.90 24.94
N ASP A 46 10.98 33.17 25.30
CA ASP A 46 11.06 33.65 26.69
C ASP A 46 12.32 33.20 27.47
N ARG A 47 13.47 33.14 26.77
CA ARG A 47 14.79 32.67 27.28
C ARG A 47 14.86 31.17 27.60
N GLU A 48 13.87 30.39 27.17
CA GLU A 48 13.85 28.93 27.26
C GLU A 48 13.96 28.29 25.87
N GLU A 49 14.65 27.15 25.79
CA GLU A 49 14.74 26.38 24.54
C GLU A 49 13.50 25.50 24.40
N HIS A 50 12.69 25.81 23.39
CA HIS A 50 11.51 25.05 23.01
C HIS A 50 11.86 24.16 21.82
N ILE A 51 11.66 22.86 21.98
CA ILE A 51 11.95 21.85 20.97
C ILE A 51 10.64 21.24 20.51
N GLU A 52 10.19 21.66 19.33
CA GLU A 52 8.95 21.21 18.73
C GLU A 52 9.20 19.94 17.92
N ILE A 53 8.56 18.85 18.33
CA ILE A 53 8.67 17.55 17.65
C ILE A 53 7.42 17.38 16.79
N VAL A 54 7.61 17.48 15.48
CA VAL A 54 6.55 17.23 14.51
C VAL A 54 6.66 15.78 14.06
N LYS A 55 5.67 14.96 14.44
CA LYS A 55 5.55 13.59 13.95
C LYS A 55 5.56 13.61 12.42
N LYS A 56 6.52 12.93 11.80
CA LYS A 56 6.53 12.77 10.36
C LYS A 56 5.46 11.75 10.02
N VAL A 57 4.52 12.15 9.16
CA VAL A 57 3.50 11.26 8.63
C VAL A 57 4.23 10.07 7.99
N GLY A 58 4.12 8.88 8.58
CA GLY A 58 4.76 7.68 8.06
C GLY A 58 4.37 7.41 6.61
N THR A 59 5.16 6.61 5.89
CA THR A 59 4.77 6.13 4.56
C THR A 59 3.52 5.27 4.70
N LYS A 60 2.44 5.74 4.07
CA LYS A 60 1.08 5.25 4.27
C LYS A 60 0.68 4.29 3.14
N GLY A 61 0.27 3.07 3.49
CA GLY A 61 -0.11 2.00 2.55
C GLY A 61 1.08 1.34 1.83
N ASN A 62 0.83 0.20 1.20
CA ASN A 62 1.78 -0.41 0.27
C ASN A 62 1.66 0.30 -1.09
N LEU A 63 2.42 1.39 -1.28
CA LEU A 63 2.39 2.19 -2.51
C LEU A 63 2.67 1.37 -3.77
N TYR A 64 3.51 0.33 -3.65
CA TYR A 64 3.78 -0.60 -4.74
C TYR A 64 2.52 -1.39 -5.12
N LEU A 65 1.78 -1.88 -4.14
CA LEU A 65 0.52 -2.61 -4.36
C LEU A 65 -0.55 -1.73 -5.00
N VAL A 66 -0.77 -0.52 -4.48
CA VAL A 66 -1.74 0.43 -5.06
C VAL A 66 -1.38 0.80 -6.48
N SER A 67 -0.09 1.08 -6.74
CA SER A 67 0.39 1.39 -8.09
C SER A 67 0.26 0.20 -9.05
N SER A 68 0.38 -1.03 -8.55
CA SER A 68 0.23 -2.25 -9.35
C SER A 68 -1.24 -2.51 -9.68
N LEU A 69 -2.15 -2.29 -8.72
CA LEU A 69 -3.60 -2.39 -8.94
C LEU A 69 -4.11 -1.35 -9.94
N LEU A 70 -3.65 -0.10 -9.87
CA LEU A 70 -4.02 0.96 -10.82
C LEU A 70 -3.52 0.69 -12.26
N LYS A 71 -2.45 -0.08 -12.41
CA LYS A 71 -1.89 -0.45 -13.72
C LYS A 71 -2.40 -1.79 -14.23
N ALA A 72 -3.15 -2.53 -13.41
CA ALA A 72 -3.68 -3.82 -13.81
C ALA A 72 -4.70 -3.59 -14.96
N PRO A 73 -4.57 -4.33 -16.08
CA PRO A 73 -5.49 -4.18 -17.20
C PRO A 73 -6.90 -4.60 -16.77
N GLU A 74 -7.90 -3.81 -17.14
CA GLU A 74 -9.32 -4.17 -17.02
C GLU A 74 -9.69 -5.15 -18.15
N THR A 75 -9.25 -6.40 -18.01
CA THR A 75 -9.52 -7.45 -18.99
C THR A 75 -10.24 -8.63 -18.36
N ILE A 76 -11.18 -9.19 -19.12
CA ILE A 76 -11.82 -10.46 -18.76
C ILE A 76 -10.79 -11.57 -18.98
N ASN A 77 -10.77 -12.54 -18.06
CA ASN A 77 -9.92 -13.72 -18.17
C ASN A 77 -10.08 -14.35 -19.58
N PRO A 78 -8.99 -14.56 -20.34
CA PRO A 78 -9.05 -15.05 -21.72
C PRO A 78 -9.79 -16.38 -21.87
N ALA A 79 -9.70 -17.27 -20.87
CA ALA A 79 -10.44 -18.54 -20.88
C ALA A 79 -11.97 -18.31 -20.81
N LEU A 80 -12.42 -17.33 -20.01
CA LEU A 80 -13.83 -16.96 -19.94
C LEU A 80 -14.31 -16.33 -21.25
N ALA A 81 -13.53 -15.40 -21.80
CA ALA A 81 -13.85 -14.75 -23.07
C ALA A 81 -14.00 -15.78 -24.20
N LEU A 82 -13.05 -16.72 -24.32
CA LEU A 82 -13.11 -17.79 -25.32
C LEU A 82 -14.28 -18.75 -25.07
N SER A 83 -14.59 -19.07 -23.80
CA SER A 83 -15.72 -19.93 -23.47
C SER A 83 -17.05 -19.36 -23.96
N TRP A 84 -17.23 -18.04 -23.87
CA TRP A 84 -18.42 -17.37 -24.38
C TRP A 84 -18.48 -17.36 -25.89
N GLN A 85 -17.34 -17.19 -26.57
CA GLN A 85 -17.27 -17.28 -28.03
C GLN A 85 -17.64 -18.67 -28.52
N LEU A 86 -17.09 -19.72 -27.90
CA LEU A 86 -17.43 -21.11 -28.23
C LEU A 86 -18.91 -21.41 -27.96
N LYS A 87 -19.46 -20.89 -26.86
CA LYS A 87 -20.90 -21.04 -26.56
C LYS A 87 -21.78 -20.34 -27.59
N ALA A 88 -21.37 -19.16 -28.05
CA ALA A 88 -22.09 -18.45 -29.12
C ALA A 88 -22.07 -19.24 -30.44
N LEU A 89 -20.92 -19.82 -30.81
CA LEU A 89 -20.80 -20.68 -31.98
C LEU A 89 -21.67 -21.94 -31.86
N GLU A 90 -21.74 -22.55 -30.67
CA GLU A 90 -22.59 -23.71 -30.40
C GLU A 90 -24.08 -23.37 -30.60
N ILE A 91 -24.53 -22.24 -30.03
CA ILE A 91 -25.92 -21.78 -30.16
C ILE A 91 -26.29 -21.51 -31.62
N GLN A 92 -25.34 -21.02 -32.41
CA GLN A 92 -25.52 -20.77 -33.85
C GLN A 92 -25.42 -22.04 -34.71
N GLY A 93 -25.11 -23.19 -34.11
CA GLY A 93 -24.88 -24.44 -34.83
C GLY A 93 -23.59 -24.44 -35.66
N GLN A 94 -22.66 -23.54 -35.37
CA GLN A 94 -21.39 -23.35 -36.09
C GLN A 94 -20.19 -24.00 -35.39
N LEU A 95 -20.38 -24.54 -34.19
CA LEU A 95 -19.34 -25.28 -33.48
C LEU A 95 -19.24 -26.70 -34.04
N THR A 96 -18.49 -26.85 -35.13
CA THR A 96 -18.17 -28.15 -35.75
C THR A 96 -16.82 -28.68 -35.28
N LEU A 97 -16.52 -29.95 -35.57
CA LEU A 97 -15.22 -30.54 -35.27
C LEU A 97 -14.08 -29.77 -35.94
N GLU A 98 -14.26 -29.35 -37.19
CA GLU A 98 -13.28 -28.58 -37.95
C GLU A 98 -13.00 -27.22 -37.29
N THR A 99 -14.05 -26.54 -36.82
CA THR A 99 -13.87 -25.28 -36.07
C THR A 99 -13.15 -25.50 -34.75
N LEU A 100 -13.46 -26.57 -34.01
CA LEU A 100 -12.77 -26.93 -32.76
C LEU A 100 -11.30 -27.26 -32.99
N MET A 101 -10.99 -27.99 -34.07
CA MET A 101 -9.61 -28.28 -34.44
C MET A 101 -8.85 -27.00 -34.79
N ALA A 102 -9.49 -26.05 -35.49
CA ALA A 102 -8.88 -24.78 -35.87
C ALA A 102 -8.54 -23.89 -34.66
N VAL A 103 -9.36 -23.91 -33.61
CA VAL A 103 -9.16 -23.09 -32.39
C VAL A 103 -8.50 -23.84 -31.23
N SER A 104 -8.08 -25.09 -31.44
CA SER A 104 -7.51 -25.95 -30.38
C SER A 104 -6.30 -25.32 -29.68
N SER A 105 -5.36 -24.76 -30.45
CA SER A 105 -4.19 -24.07 -29.90
C SER A 105 -4.55 -22.79 -29.14
N GLU A 106 -5.60 -22.09 -29.58
CA GLU A 106 -6.14 -20.92 -28.88
C GLU A 106 -6.81 -21.31 -27.56
N ILE A 107 -7.51 -22.45 -27.52
CA ILE A 107 -8.08 -23.02 -26.29
C ILE A 107 -6.97 -23.28 -25.27
N ASP A 108 -5.91 -23.99 -25.68
CA ASP A 108 -4.80 -24.30 -24.78
C ASP A 108 -4.11 -23.03 -24.27
N ALA A 109 -3.89 -22.05 -25.17
CA ALA A 109 -3.30 -20.76 -24.80
C ALA A 109 -4.19 -19.97 -23.83
N ALA A 110 -5.50 -19.95 -24.07
CA ALA A 110 -6.46 -19.25 -23.22
C ALA A 110 -6.55 -19.90 -21.83
N ILE A 111 -6.52 -21.24 -21.75
CA ILE A 111 -6.47 -21.97 -20.47
C ILE A 111 -5.20 -21.61 -19.71
N ALA A 112 -4.02 -21.74 -20.34
CA ALA A 112 -2.75 -21.45 -19.69
C ALA A 112 -2.65 -20.01 -19.17
N GLN A 113 -3.12 -19.05 -19.97
CA GLN A 113 -3.17 -17.65 -19.56
C GLN A 113 -4.19 -17.43 -18.43
N GLY A 114 -5.36 -18.06 -18.51
CA GLY A 114 -6.40 -17.97 -17.49
C GLY A 114 -5.97 -18.54 -16.14
N GLU A 115 -5.22 -19.64 -16.13
CA GLU A 115 -4.62 -20.21 -14.91
C GLU A 115 -3.60 -19.26 -14.29
N LYS A 116 -2.74 -18.66 -15.11
CA LYS A 116 -1.75 -17.69 -14.67
C LYS A 116 -2.39 -16.46 -14.02
N GLU A 117 -3.43 -15.92 -14.63
CA GLU A 117 -4.19 -14.78 -14.08
C GLU A 117 -4.90 -15.14 -12.78
N THR A 118 -5.46 -16.35 -12.69
CA THR A 118 -6.10 -16.85 -11.46
C THR A 118 -5.10 -16.97 -10.33
N ALA A 119 -3.91 -17.51 -10.60
CA ALA A 119 -2.82 -17.61 -9.63
C ALA A 119 -2.36 -16.23 -9.14
N ALA A 120 -2.13 -15.28 -10.06
CA ALA A 120 -1.74 -13.91 -9.73
C ALA A 120 -2.80 -13.19 -8.89
N THR A 121 -4.08 -13.36 -9.22
CA THR A 121 -5.19 -12.78 -8.44
C THR A 121 -5.23 -13.36 -7.03
N ARG A 122 -5.07 -14.68 -6.89
CA ARG A 122 -5.04 -15.35 -5.59
C ARG A 122 -3.87 -14.88 -4.73
N GLU A 123 -2.69 -14.72 -5.34
CA GLU A 123 -1.52 -14.18 -4.67
C GLU A 123 -1.77 -12.74 -4.20
N ALA A 124 -2.29 -11.88 -5.07
CA ALA A 124 -2.61 -10.49 -4.70
C ALA A 124 -3.61 -10.41 -3.54
N ILE A 125 -4.66 -11.24 -3.54
CA ILE A 125 -5.63 -11.33 -2.42
C ILE A 125 -4.93 -11.80 -1.15
N ALA A 126 -4.07 -12.81 -1.22
CA ALA A 126 -3.32 -13.29 -0.07
C ALA A 126 -2.37 -12.21 0.48
N THR A 127 -1.69 -11.47 -0.39
CA THR A 127 -0.86 -10.33 0.00
C THR A 127 -1.69 -9.24 0.67
N LEU A 128 -2.85 -8.90 0.11
CA LEU A 128 -3.76 -7.90 0.69
C LEU A 128 -4.26 -8.33 2.07
N ALA A 129 -4.71 -9.58 2.21
CA ALA A 129 -5.26 -10.11 3.47
C ALA A 129 -4.21 -10.17 4.59
N ASN A 130 -2.95 -10.42 4.24
CA ASN A 130 -1.84 -10.48 5.18
C ASN A 130 -1.09 -9.14 5.32
N SER A 131 -1.48 -8.10 4.58
CA SER A 131 -0.86 -6.79 4.69
C SER A 131 -1.30 -6.09 5.99
N PRO A 132 -0.37 -5.47 6.73
CA PRO A 132 -0.74 -4.74 7.93
C PRO A 132 -1.67 -3.56 7.58
N PRO A 133 -2.63 -3.20 8.47
CA PRO A 133 -3.51 -2.08 8.25
C PRO A 133 -2.72 -0.77 8.41
N ILE A 134 -2.22 -0.23 7.29
CA ILE A 134 -1.52 1.05 7.24
C ILE A 134 -2.51 2.11 6.70
N PRO A 135 -2.79 3.20 7.44
CA PRO A 135 -3.65 4.29 6.98
C PRO A 135 -3.20 4.86 5.63
N SER A 136 -4.12 5.38 4.79
CA SER A 136 -3.80 5.98 3.47
C SER A 136 -3.39 7.46 3.55
N CYS A 137 -2.45 7.91 2.69
CA CYS A 137 -2.06 9.32 2.54
C CYS A 137 -2.97 10.11 1.59
N TYR A 138 -3.90 9.43 0.91
CA TYR A 138 -4.90 10.09 0.07
C TYR A 138 -6.12 10.45 0.91
N PRO A 139 -6.49 11.75 1.03
CA PRO A 139 -7.78 12.12 1.58
C PRO A 139 -8.86 11.56 0.65
N ILE A 140 -9.81 10.81 1.20
CA ILE A 140 -11.00 10.43 0.43
C ILE A 140 -11.85 11.69 0.30
N THR A 141 -11.74 12.36 -0.85
CA THR A 141 -12.60 13.49 -1.20
C THR A 141 -13.95 12.95 -1.66
N GLY A 142 -15.02 13.17 -0.87
CA GLY A 142 -16.39 12.88 -1.28
C GLY A 142 -17.20 11.96 -0.35
N PHE A 143 -17.15 12.18 0.97
CA PHE A 143 -18.19 11.70 1.88
C PHE A 143 -18.91 12.90 2.50
#